data_AF-A0A7L0XJ40-F1
#
_entry.id   AF-A0A7L0XJ40-F1
#
_cell.length_a   1.000
_cell.length_b   1.000
_cell.length_c   1.000
_cell.angle_alpha   90.00
_cell.angle_beta   90.00
_cell.angle_gamma   90.00
#
_symmetry.space_group_name_H-M   'P 1'
#
loop_
_entity.id
_entity.type
_entity.pdbx_description
1 polymer ?
#
loop_
_entity_poly.entity_id
_entity_poly.type
_entity_poly.pdbx_seq_one_letter_code
_entity_poly.pdbx_strand_id
1 'polypeptide(L)' 'TSVLELERMIRATTGKSALLSYSWYGCFCGIGGSGTPVDPTDRCCQAHDCCYRRVREGKCSP' A
#
# COMPACT_ATOMS: atom_id res chain seq x y z
N THR A 1 -1.84 8.77 -6.64
CA THR A 1 -0.62 9.17 -5.91
C THR A 1 0.48 8.35 -6.49
N SER A 2 1.45 8.96 -7.17
CA SER A 2 2.44 8.15 -7.90
C SER A 2 3.19 7.21 -6.95
N VAL A 3 3.62 6.05 -7.45
CA VAL A 3 4.42 5.09 -6.65
C VAL A 3 5.69 5.73 -6.08
N LEU A 4 6.28 6.70 -6.80
CA LEU A 4 7.45 7.45 -6.35
C LEU A 4 7.17 8.41 -5.19
N GLU A 5 5.95 8.97 -5.11
CA GLU A 5 5.53 9.76 -3.96
C GLU A 5 5.26 8.87 -2.75
N LEU A 6 4.65 7.71 -2.97
CA LEU A 6 4.41 6.72 -1.91
C LEU A 6 5.72 6.21 -1.30
N GLU A 7 6.71 5.85 -2.13
CA GLU A 7 8.05 5.46 -1.67
C GLU A 7 8.68 6.57 -0.82
N ARG A 8 8.63 7.83 -1.29
CA ARG A 8 9.17 8.98 -0.55
C ARG A 8 8.49 9.17 0.80
N MET A 9 7.16 9.06 0.86
CA MET A 9 6.40 9.19 2.10
C MET A 9 6.74 8.06 3.09
N ILE A 10 6.76 6.80 2.64
CA ILE A 10 7.08 5.66 3.49
C ILE A 10 8.51 5.77 4.02
N ARG A 11 9.46 6.10 3.15
CA ARG A 11 10.86 6.27 3.55
C ARG A 11 11.05 7.39 4.55
N ALA A 12 10.35 8.53 4.37
CA ALA A 12 10.43 9.65 5.30
C ALA A 12 9.81 9.36 6.68
N THR A 13 8.74 8.57 6.72
CA THR A 13 7.99 8.30 7.96
C THR A 13 8.52 7.08 8.73
N THR A 14 9.04 6.08 8.04
CA THR A 14 9.46 4.80 8.63
C THR A 14 10.97 4.52 8.55
N GLY A 15 11.70 5.28 7.71
CA GLY A 15 13.11 5.00 7.39
C GLY A 15 13.33 3.79 6.48
N LYS A 16 12.26 3.09 6.06
CA LYS A 16 12.33 1.87 5.25
C LYS A 16 12.07 2.16 3.78
N SER A 17 12.65 1.36 2.88
CA SER A 17 12.25 1.37 1.47
C SER A 17 10.89 0.72 1.31
N ALA A 18 9.95 1.40 0.63
CA ALA A 18 8.63 0.83 0.37
C ALA A 18 8.74 -0.43 -0.49
N LEU A 19 9.57 -0.37 -1.54
CA LEU A 19 9.81 -1.49 -2.44
C LEU A 19 10.33 -2.74 -1.72
N LEU A 20 11.36 -2.59 -0.88
CA LEU A 20 12.02 -3.74 -0.25
C LEU A 20 11.28 -4.24 1.00
N SER A 21 10.58 -3.36 1.72
CA SER A 21 9.97 -3.72 3.01
C SER A 21 8.47 -4.02 2.92
N TYR A 22 7.78 -3.54 1.88
CA TYR A 22 6.31 -3.59 1.83
C TYR A 22 5.74 -4.16 0.53
N SER A 23 6.48 -4.26 -0.60
CA SER A 23 5.87 -4.73 -1.87
C SER A 23 5.37 -6.18 -1.87
N TRP A 24 5.77 -6.99 -0.88
CA TRP A 24 5.40 -8.41 -0.77
C TRP A 24 5.13 -8.81 0.68
N TYR A 25 4.69 -7.85 1.50
CA TYR A 25 4.50 -8.07 2.93
C TYR A 25 3.06 -8.48 3.25
N GLY A 26 2.91 -9.56 4.03
CA GLY A 26 1.59 -10.01 4.47
C GLY A 26 0.69 -10.45 3.32
N CYS A 27 -0.60 -10.20 3.47
CA CYS A 27 -1.64 -10.61 2.52
C CYS A 27 -2.08 -9.47 1.58
N PHE A 28 -1.84 -8.21 1.93
CA PHE A 28 -2.36 -7.04 1.22
C PHE A 28 -1.29 -6.03 0.79
N CYS A 29 -0.08 -6.03 1.35
CA CYS A 29 0.95 -5.11 0.86
C CYS A 29 1.57 -5.64 -0.44
N GLY A 30 1.15 -5.08 -1.58
CA GLY A 30 1.65 -5.46 -2.90
C GLY A 30 0.59 -5.36 -4.00
N ILE A 31 0.69 -6.24 -5.00
CA ILE A 31 -0.29 -6.35 -6.07
C ILE A 31 -1.35 -7.38 -5.67
N GLY A 32 -2.60 -6.94 -5.58
CA GLY A 32 -3.72 -7.77 -5.15
C GLY A 32 -3.82 -7.87 -3.63
N GLY A 33 -4.71 -8.72 -3.13
CA GLY A 33 -4.85 -8.97 -1.71
C GLY A 33 -6.11 -9.75 -1.37
N SER A 34 -6.00 -10.72 -0.47
CA SER A 34 -7.13 -11.54 -0.03
C SER A 34 -6.84 -12.20 1.32
N GLY A 35 -7.89 -12.63 2.03
CA GLY A 35 -7.76 -13.25 3.34
C GLY A 35 -7.79 -12.26 4.50
N THR A 36 -7.16 -12.62 5.61
CA THR A 36 -7.12 -11.85 6.86
C THR A 36 -5.76 -11.17 6.99
N PRO A 37 -5.69 -9.86 7.28
CA PRO A 37 -4.41 -9.19 7.50
C PRO A 37 -3.59 -9.88 8.59
N VAL A 38 -2.29 -10.10 8.33
CA VAL A 38 -1.42 -10.85 9.25
C VAL A 38 -1.05 -10.05 10.49
N ASP A 39 -1.04 -8.72 10.39
CA ASP A 39 -0.70 -7.79 11.47
C ASP A 39 -1.28 -6.37 11.19
N PRO A 40 -1.04 -5.38 12.09
CA PRO A 40 -1.48 -4.00 11.86
C PRO A 40 -0.87 -3.32 10.62
N THR A 41 0.33 -3.69 10.21
CA THR A 41 0.98 -3.14 9.00
C THR A 41 0.22 -3.58 7.76
N ASP A 42 -0.09 -4.87 7.67
CA ASP A 42 -0.85 -5.46 6.56
C ASP A 42 -2.28 -4.89 6.50
N ARG A 43 -2.86 -4.56 7.66
CA ARG A 43 -4.15 -3.86 7.72
C ARG A 43 -4.11 -2.46 7.10
N CYS A 44 -3.00 -1.74 7.23
CA CYS A 44 -2.80 -0.46 6.54
C CYS A 44 -2.79 -0.64 5.02
N CYS A 45 -2.16 -1.72 4.53
CA CYS A 45 -2.14 -2.03 3.10
C CYS A 45 -3.54 -2.40 2.58
N GLN A 46 -4.31 -3.19 3.33
CA GLN A 46 -5.71 -3.47 3.00
C GLN A 46 -6.55 -2.18 2.88
N ALA A 47 -6.37 -1.24 3.81
CA ALA A 47 -7.03 0.06 3.76
C ALA A 47 -6.55 0.91 2.57
N HIS A 48 -5.27 0.83 2.24
CA HIS A 48 -4.66 1.51 1.09
C HIS A 48 -5.23 0.99 -0.24
N ASP A 49 -5.38 -0.32 -0.40
CA ASP A 49 -6.03 -0.93 -1.57
C ASP A 49 -7.47 -0.46 -1.73
N CYS A 50 -8.21 -0.37 -0.62
CA CYS A 50 -9.57 0.17 -0.62
C CYS A 50 -9.59 1.64 -1.06
N CYS A 51 -8.61 2.44 -0.65
CA CYS A 51 -8.44 3.82 -1.10
C CYS A 51 -8.16 3.88 -2.61
N TYR A 52 -7.21 3.08 -3.09
CA TYR A 52 -6.86 2.97 -4.52
C TYR A 52 -8.06 2.60 -5.38
N ARG A 53 -8.87 1.63 -4.94
CA ARG A 53 -10.10 1.26 -5.65
C ARG A 53 -11.07 2.44 -5.76
N ARG A 54 -11.35 3.14 -4.66
CA ARG A 54 -12.28 4.28 -4.64
C ARG A 54 -11.82 5.41 -5.56
N VAL A 55 -10.54 5.76 -5.55
CA VAL A 55 -10.04 6.84 -6.41
C VAL A 55 -10.01 6.44 -7.89
N ARG A 56 -9.77 5.15 -8.19
CA ARG A 56 -9.90 4.61 -9.56
C ARG A 56 -11.34 4.63 -10.05
N GLU A 57 -12.31 4.29 -9.19
CA GLU A 57 -13.74 4.45 -9.48
C GLU A 57 -14.10 5.93 -9.74
N GLY A 58 -13.44 6.84 -9.02
CA GLY A 58 -13.46 8.29 -9.27
C GLY A 58 -12.70 8.74 -10.52
N LYS A 59 -12.24 7.83 -11.38
CA LYS A 59 -11.49 8.08 -12.62
C LYS A 59 -10.13 8.76 -12.40
N CYS A 60 -9.54 8.63 -11.22
CA CYS A 60 -8.14 8.96 -11.01
C CYS A 60 -7.24 7.80 -11.46
N SER A 61 -6.02 8.13 -11.89
CA SER A 61 -4.96 7.16 -12.16
C SER A 61 -3.91 7.25 -11.04
N PRO A 62 -4.18 6.64 -9.88
CA PRO A 62 -3.26 6.71 -8.75
C PRO A 62 -1.96 5.98 -9.04
#